data_AF-A0A971JUI6-F1
#
_entry.id   AF-A0A971JUI6-F1
#
_cell.length_a   1.000
_cell.length_b   1.000
_cell.length_c   1.000
_cell.angle_alpha   90.00
_cell.angle_beta   90.00
_cell.angle_gamma   90.00
#
_symmetry.space_group_name_H-M   'P 1'
#
loop_
_entity.id
_entity.type
_entity.pdbx_description
1 polymer ?
#
loop_
_entity_poly.entity_id
_entity_poly.type
_entity_poly.pdbx_seq_one_letter_code
_entity_poly.pdbx_strand_id
1 'polypeptide(L)'
;MSVPTPAPPTPTARRTPLIATKTGRELVLAASVATMVVEMAWLILDLDIPFGNLVLSASALPMIGVILLLGSRGVGMPEETDRVVPFWIAMVAGLILGLALFARTGDALDVVGLLIAAVNEEVVYRFAVPLVITAALMVVRVPVRPARFVGYLVAGGWWILLPGHQAQTQTVADLGTYVAFAIISALVVSRSRALVPMSVAHCVLNVITFAHLRGDITTGSRMALSACLLFLLVGTYAWPEKADDGPAVDDGDDLISDTVIDLRDGHRPSVVRDGEITWIADPQAPEPSAAAPSAGTGSAPSSGGPPPDGDRSSR
;
A
#
# COMPACT_ATOMS: atom_id res chain seq x y z
N MET A 1 -37.37 -36.60 21.15
CA MET A 1 -37.05 -35.30 20.52
C MET A 1 -35.58 -35.33 20.14
N SER A 2 -35.30 -35.31 18.84
CA SER A 2 -33.95 -35.42 18.30
C SER A 2 -33.36 -34.02 18.14
N VAL A 3 -32.17 -33.79 18.70
CA VAL A 3 -31.43 -32.53 18.56
C VAL A 3 -30.96 -32.43 17.10
N PRO A 4 -31.25 -31.32 16.38
CA PRO A 4 -30.78 -31.16 15.01
C PRO A 4 -29.26 -30.96 15.00
N THR A 5 -28.56 -31.80 14.24
CA THR A 5 -27.12 -31.65 13.98
C THR A 5 -26.88 -30.36 13.21
N PRO A 6 -25.95 -29.49 13.62
CA PRO A 6 -25.62 -28.29 12.85
C PRO A 6 -25.06 -28.69 11.48
N ALA A 7 -25.52 -28.00 10.44
CA ALA A 7 -25.05 -28.23 9.08
C ALA A 7 -23.54 -27.95 8.99
N PRO A 8 -22.77 -28.76 8.21
CA PRO A 8 -21.36 -28.49 8.00
C PRO A 8 -21.19 -27.11 7.34
N PRO A 9 -20.13 -26.36 7.68
CA PRO A 9 -19.88 -25.07 7.08
C PRO A 9 -19.76 -25.23 5.56
N THR A 10 -20.44 -24.36 4.82
CA THR A 10 -20.37 -24.29 3.37
C THR A 10 -18.89 -24.12 2.98
N PRO A 11 -18.34 -24.96 2.08
CA PRO A 11 -16.97 -24.78 1.62
C PRO A 11 -16.90 -23.44 0.88
N THR A 12 -16.37 -22.42 1.54
CA THR A 12 -15.88 -21.22 0.87
C THR A 12 -14.89 -21.72 -0.18
N ALA A 13 -15.12 -21.35 -1.44
CA ALA A 13 -14.25 -21.69 -2.54
C ALA A 13 -12.80 -21.40 -2.13
N ARG A 14 -12.05 -22.46 -1.83
CA ARG A 14 -10.64 -22.40 -1.48
C ARG A 14 -9.97 -21.81 -2.72
N ARG A 15 -9.71 -20.49 -2.70
CA ARG A 15 -8.86 -19.85 -3.70
C ARG A 15 -7.59 -20.68 -3.73
N THR A 16 -7.35 -21.38 -4.84
CA THR A 16 -6.15 -22.18 -5.02
C THR A 16 -4.98 -21.23 -4.76
N PRO A 17 -4.15 -21.48 -3.74
CA PRO A 17 -3.00 -20.64 -3.50
C PRO A 17 -2.12 -20.78 -4.74
N LEU A 18 -1.95 -19.69 -5.48
CA LEU A 18 -0.88 -19.57 -6.47
C LEU A 18 0.40 -19.57 -5.68
N ILE A 19 0.89 -20.74 -5.25
CA ILE A 19 2.18 -20.89 -4.58
C ILE A 19 3.18 -20.08 -5.41
N ALA A 20 3.78 -19.06 -4.82
CA ALA A 20 4.94 -18.38 -5.34
C ALA A 20 6.05 -19.44 -5.40
N THR A 21 6.04 -20.20 -6.50
CA THR A 21 7.11 -21.11 -6.86
C THR A 21 8.39 -20.29 -6.92
N LYS A 22 9.54 -20.91 -6.65
CA LYS A 22 10.87 -20.30 -6.86
C LYS A 22 10.95 -19.48 -8.16
N THR A 23 10.26 -19.96 -9.21
CA THR A 23 10.04 -19.29 -10.50
C THR A 23 9.41 -17.89 -10.40
N GLY A 24 8.36 -17.69 -9.59
CA GLY A 24 7.70 -16.38 -9.45
C GLY A 24 8.60 -15.32 -8.82
N ARG A 25 9.46 -15.74 -7.90
CA ARG A 25 10.45 -14.88 -7.23
C ARG A 25 11.58 -14.47 -8.17
N GLU A 26 12.11 -15.42 -8.92
CA GLU A 26 13.10 -15.16 -9.98
C GLU A 26 12.53 -14.23 -11.06
N LEU A 27 11.25 -14.39 -11.42
CA LEU A 27 10.57 -13.50 -12.37
C LEU A 27 10.44 -12.06 -11.86
N VAL A 28 10.08 -11.87 -10.59
CA VAL A 28 9.99 -10.52 -9.99
C VAL A 28 11.37 -9.86 -9.94
N LEU A 29 12.40 -10.59 -9.54
CA LEU A 29 13.78 -10.08 -9.55
C LEU A 29 14.24 -9.74 -10.97
N ALA A 30 14.00 -10.61 -11.94
CA ALA A 30 14.34 -10.38 -13.34
C ALA A 30 13.61 -9.16 -13.92
N ALA A 31 12.31 -9.03 -13.65
CA ALA A 31 11.53 -7.85 -14.04
C ALA A 31 12.08 -6.57 -13.39
N SER A 32 12.48 -6.64 -12.12
CA SER A 32 13.06 -5.50 -11.40
C SER A 32 14.43 -5.09 -11.93
N VAL A 33 15.28 -6.06 -12.29
CA VAL A 33 16.55 -5.81 -12.98
C VAL A 33 16.28 -5.13 -14.33
N ALA A 34 15.31 -5.64 -15.11
CA ALA A 34 14.94 -5.03 -16.39
C ALA A 34 14.44 -3.59 -16.21
N THR A 35 13.56 -3.35 -15.23
CA THR A 35 13.09 -2.00 -14.86
C THR A 35 14.24 -1.07 -14.52
N MET A 36 15.16 -1.48 -13.65
CA MET A 36 16.32 -0.68 -13.25
C MET A 36 17.25 -0.39 -14.43
N VAL A 37 17.56 -1.39 -15.26
CA VAL A 37 18.44 -1.23 -16.42
C VAL A 37 17.83 -0.29 -17.46
N VAL A 38 16.53 -0.40 -17.73
CA VAL A 38 15.83 0.49 -18.65
C VAL A 38 15.78 1.92 -18.09
N GLU A 39 15.63 2.10 -16.77
CA GLU A 39 15.73 3.42 -16.15
C GLU A 39 17.13 4.03 -16.32
N MET A 40 18.20 3.24 -16.12
CA MET A 40 19.57 3.70 -16.39
C MET A 40 19.75 4.07 -17.87
N ALA A 41 19.25 3.24 -18.78
CA ALA A 41 19.35 3.47 -20.21
C ALA A 41 18.58 4.73 -20.63
N TRP A 42 17.42 5.00 -20.04
CA TRP A 42 16.67 6.23 -20.26
C TRP A 42 17.52 7.46 -19.94
N LEU A 43 18.17 7.50 -18.77
CA LEU A 43 19.03 8.61 -18.37
C LEU A 43 20.28 8.79 -19.25
N ILE A 44 20.81 7.69 -19.80
CA ILE A 44 22.06 7.71 -20.60
C ILE A 44 21.77 8.01 -22.08
N LEU A 45 20.65 7.52 -22.60
CA LEU A 45 20.33 7.51 -24.03
C LEU A 45 19.18 8.45 -24.40
N ASP A 46 18.60 9.17 -23.44
CA ASP A 46 17.53 10.15 -23.65
C ASP A 46 16.29 9.52 -24.31
N LEU A 47 15.88 8.35 -23.81
CA LEU A 47 14.78 7.54 -24.36
C LEU A 47 13.41 8.04 -23.89
N ASP A 48 13.09 9.28 -24.23
CA ASP A 48 11.91 9.96 -23.75
C ASP A 48 10.61 9.43 -24.38
N ILE A 49 9.61 9.18 -23.52
CA ILE A 49 8.25 8.86 -23.97
C ILE A 49 7.39 10.11 -23.78
N PRO A 50 7.05 10.85 -24.84
CA PRO A 50 6.17 12.02 -24.72
C PRO A 50 4.76 11.60 -24.35
N PHE A 51 4.15 12.29 -23.38
CA PHE A 51 2.78 12.04 -22.94
C PHE A 51 2.12 13.34 -22.44
N GLY A 52 1.21 13.91 -23.24
CA GLY A 52 0.68 15.25 -22.94
C GLY A 52 1.80 16.28 -22.99
N ASN A 53 1.90 17.12 -21.95
CA ASN A 53 3.03 18.05 -21.77
C ASN A 53 4.18 17.46 -20.95
N LEU A 54 4.12 16.17 -20.63
CA LEU A 54 5.09 15.47 -19.80
C LEU A 54 5.99 14.56 -20.63
N VAL A 55 7.14 14.26 -20.05
CA VAL A 55 8.08 13.26 -20.54
C VAL A 55 8.12 12.13 -19.52
N LEU A 56 7.77 10.93 -19.96
CA LEU A 56 7.80 9.72 -19.13
C LEU A 56 9.09 8.93 -19.41
N SER A 57 9.66 8.33 -18.36
CA SER A 57 10.79 7.40 -18.51
C SER A 57 10.38 6.15 -19.30
N ALA A 58 11.31 5.64 -20.11
CA ALA A 58 11.18 4.36 -20.79
C ALA A 58 10.93 3.17 -19.84
N SER A 59 11.30 3.29 -18.55
CA SER A 59 11.06 2.25 -17.55
C SER A 59 9.58 2.03 -17.24
N ALA A 60 8.69 2.94 -17.69
CA ALA A 60 7.25 2.77 -17.58
C ALA A 60 6.75 1.50 -18.28
N LEU A 61 7.47 1.01 -19.29
CA LEU A 61 7.13 -0.26 -19.96
C LEU A 61 7.42 -1.49 -19.08
N PRO A 62 8.66 -1.74 -18.61
CA PRO A 62 8.93 -2.89 -17.73
C PRO A 62 8.25 -2.77 -16.36
N MET A 63 7.96 -1.55 -15.89
CA MET A 63 7.15 -1.31 -14.68
C MET A 63 5.81 -2.09 -14.71
N ILE A 64 5.13 -2.14 -15.85
CA ILE A 64 3.84 -2.86 -15.99
C ILE A 64 4.03 -4.34 -15.61
N GLY A 65 5.11 -4.95 -16.06
CA GLY A 65 5.45 -6.34 -15.70
C GLY A 65 5.61 -6.52 -14.19
N VAL A 66 6.31 -5.60 -13.53
CA VAL A 66 6.48 -5.63 -12.07
C VAL A 66 5.14 -5.51 -11.34
N ILE A 67 4.28 -4.57 -11.74
CA ILE A 67 2.96 -4.39 -11.12
C ILE A 67 2.10 -5.64 -11.29
N LEU A 68 2.08 -6.23 -12.49
CA LEU A 68 1.31 -7.44 -12.76
C LEU A 68 1.81 -8.64 -11.92
N LEU A 69 3.14 -8.76 -11.76
CA LEU A 69 3.73 -9.82 -10.95
C LEU A 69 3.53 -9.60 -9.44
N LEU A 70 3.49 -8.35 -8.98
CA LEU A 70 3.15 -8.01 -7.60
C LEU A 70 1.66 -8.23 -7.31
N GLY A 71 0.78 -7.93 -8.27
CA GLY A 71 -0.66 -8.07 -8.12
C GLY A 71 -1.19 -7.36 -6.88
N SER A 72 -2.00 -8.05 -6.07
CA SER A 72 -2.56 -7.48 -4.83
C SER A 72 -1.51 -7.19 -3.76
N ARG A 73 -0.29 -7.75 -3.85
CA ARG A 73 0.77 -7.52 -2.85
C ARG A 73 1.22 -6.06 -2.83
N GLY A 74 1.11 -5.36 -3.95
CA GLY A 74 1.46 -3.94 -4.04
C GLY A 74 0.50 -3.02 -3.28
N VAL A 75 -0.70 -3.49 -2.89
CA VAL A 75 -1.63 -2.70 -2.06
C VAL A 75 -1.09 -2.52 -0.64
N GLY A 76 -0.27 -3.46 -0.18
CA GLY A 76 0.28 -3.46 1.17
C GLY A 76 -0.71 -3.85 2.25
N MET A 77 -0.21 -3.89 3.48
CA MET A 77 -0.95 -4.18 4.70
C MET A 77 -1.13 -2.88 5.47
N PRO A 78 -2.33 -2.30 5.53
CA PRO A 78 -2.57 -1.13 6.37
C PRO A 78 -2.35 -1.52 7.83
N GLU A 79 -1.76 -0.62 8.60
CA GLU A 79 -1.57 -0.84 10.03
C GLU A 79 -2.85 -0.53 10.81
N GLU A 80 -3.63 0.45 10.34
CA GLU A 80 -4.91 0.83 10.93
C GLU A 80 -6.02 0.82 9.86
N THR A 81 -6.82 -0.24 9.86
CA THR A 81 -7.88 -0.47 8.87
C THR A 81 -8.90 0.67 8.82
N ASP A 82 -9.18 1.30 9.95
CA ASP A 82 -10.14 2.40 10.06
C ASP A 82 -9.70 3.66 9.30
N ARG A 83 -8.39 3.82 9.06
CA ARG A 83 -7.82 4.96 8.33
C ARG A 83 -7.73 4.74 6.83
N VAL A 84 -7.92 3.50 6.36
CA VAL A 84 -7.86 3.13 4.93
C VAL A 84 -8.94 3.84 4.11
N VAL A 85 -10.17 3.89 4.62
CA VAL A 85 -11.29 4.55 3.92
C VAL A 85 -11.06 6.06 3.82
N PRO A 86 -10.77 6.80 4.91
CA PRO A 86 -10.39 8.21 4.84
C PRO A 86 -9.22 8.48 3.89
N PHE A 87 -8.18 7.64 3.92
CA PHE A 87 -7.04 7.74 3.03
C PHE A 87 -7.47 7.68 1.55
N TRP A 88 -8.21 6.64 1.16
CA TRP A 88 -8.62 6.48 -0.24
C TRP A 88 -9.62 7.55 -0.70
N ILE A 89 -10.51 8.02 0.18
CA ILE A 89 -11.38 9.18 -0.11
C ILE A 89 -10.53 10.42 -0.41
N ALA A 90 -9.52 10.71 0.42
CA ALA A 90 -8.61 11.82 0.19
C ALA A 90 -7.81 11.67 -1.12
N MET A 91 -7.35 10.45 -1.45
CA MET A 91 -6.64 10.19 -2.71
C MET A 91 -7.53 10.44 -3.94
N VAL A 92 -8.74 9.89 -3.93
CA VAL A 92 -9.71 10.08 -5.02
C VAL A 92 -10.09 11.55 -5.15
N ALA A 93 -10.33 12.25 -4.05
CA ALA A 93 -10.61 13.68 -4.04
C ALA A 93 -9.44 14.50 -4.62
N GLY A 94 -8.20 14.16 -4.27
CA GLY A 94 -7.00 14.78 -4.83
C GLY A 94 -6.86 14.58 -6.34
N LEU A 95 -7.15 13.37 -6.84
CA LEU A 95 -7.15 13.08 -8.28
C LEU A 95 -8.27 13.82 -9.03
N ILE A 96 -9.48 13.87 -8.46
CA ILE A 96 -10.61 14.63 -9.03
C ILE A 96 -10.28 16.12 -9.07
N LEU A 97 -9.69 16.66 -8.00
CA LEU A 97 -9.23 18.04 -7.95
C LEU A 97 -8.17 18.31 -9.04
N GLY A 98 -7.19 17.41 -9.19
CA GLY A 98 -6.19 17.50 -10.25
C GLY A 98 -6.81 17.54 -11.64
N LEU A 99 -7.71 16.59 -11.94
CA LEU A 99 -8.43 16.56 -13.21
C LEU A 99 -9.21 17.86 -13.43
N ALA A 100 -9.90 18.38 -12.41
CA ALA A 100 -10.66 19.62 -12.52
C ALA A 100 -9.76 20.83 -12.77
N LEU A 101 -8.61 20.94 -12.12
CA LEU A 101 -7.67 22.06 -12.31
C LEU A 101 -6.99 22.02 -13.69
N PHE A 102 -6.51 20.85 -14.09
CA PHE A 102 -5.77 20.68 -15.34
C PHE A 102 -6.69 20.69 -16.56
N ALA A 103 -7.92 20.16 -16.46
CA ALA A 103 -8.89 20.23 -17.55
C ALA A 103 -9.26 21.67 -17.92
N ARG A 104 -9.21 22.62 -16.98
CA ARG A 104 -9.50 24.04 -17.25
C ARG A 104 -8.51 24.69 -18.22
N THR A 105 -7.31 24.15 -18.32
CA THR A 105 -6.26 24.63 -19.23
C THR A 105 -6.03 23.71 -20.43
N GLY A 106 -6.82 22.64 -20.57
CA GLY A 106 -6.67 21.65 -21.64
C GLY A 106 -5.66 20.53 -21.33
N ASP A 107 -5.13 20.47 -20.12
CA ASP A 107 -4.01 19.60 -19.72
C ASP A 107 -4.47 18.36 -18.93
N ALA A 108 -5.72 17.94 -19.06
CA ALA A 108 -6.29 16.84 -18.27
C ALA A 108 -5.48 15.52 -18.42
N LEU A 109 -4.84 15.32 -19.57
CA LEU A 109 -3.96 14.17 -19.82
C LEU A 109 -2.72 14.18 -18.93
N ASP A 110 -2.24 15.34 -18.49
CA ASP A 110 -1.07 15.42 -17.63
C ASP A 110 -1.34 14.77 -16.27
N VAL A 111 -2.58 14.75 -15.77
CA VAL A 111 -2.91 14.02 -14.53
C VAL A 111 -2.72 12.51 -14.70
N VAL A 112 -3.06 11.98 -15.87
CA VAL A 112 -2.82 10.56 -16.20
C VAL A 112 -1.31 10.31 -16.33
N GLY A 113 -0.59 11.22 -16.98
CA GLY A 113 0.87 11.15 -17.09
C GLY A 113 1.57 11.22 -15.73
N LEU A 114 1.13 12.11 -14.83
CA LEU A 114 1.62 12.21 -13.45
C LEU A 114 1.37 10.93 -12.65
N LEU A 115 0.22 10.26 -12.87
CA LEU A 115 -0.05 8.98 -12.24
C LEU A 115 0.90 7.90 -12.75
N ILE A 116 1.10 7.81 -14.07
CA ILE A 116 2.05 6.85 -14.67
C ILE A 116 3.47 7.12 -14.16
N ALA A 117 3.89 8.38 -14.14
CA ALA A 117 5.20 8.79 -13.63
C ALA A 117 5.36 8.43 -12.15
N ALA A 118 4.39 8.75 -11.31
CA ALA A 118 4.44 8.44 -9.88
C ALA A 118 4.51 6.93 -9.62
N VAL A 119 3.68 6.13 -10.32
CA VAL A 119 3.75 4.67 -10.21
C VAL A 119 5.10 4.15 -10.68
N ASN A 120 5.63 4.68 -11.78
CA ASN A 120 6.94 4.30 -12.29
C ASN A 120 8.04 4.61 -11.29
N GLU A 121 8.06 5.81 -10.74
CA GLU A 121 9.07 6.21 -9.76
C GLU A 121 8.97 5.39 -8.46
N GLU A 122 7.78 5.06 -7.98
CA GLU A 122 7.65 4.19 -6.81
C GLU A 122 8.12 2.76 -7.13
N VAL A 123 7.72 2.20 -8.27
CA VAL A 123 8.16 0.85 -8.69
C VAL A 123 9.68 0.80 -8.88
N VAL A 124 10.29 1.81 -9.49
CA VAL A 124 11.73 1.87 -9.71
C VAL A 124 12.46 2.07 -8.38
N TYR A 125 12.16 3.16 -7.67
CA TYR A 125 13.00 3.65 -6.58
C TYR A 125 12.60 3.15 -5.20
N ARG A 126 11.35 2.68 -4.99
CA ARG A 126 10.93 2.11 -3.70
C ARG A 126 10.86 0.60 -3.72
N PHE A 127 10.91 -0.01 -4.91
CA PHE A 127 10.89 -1.46 -5.07
C PHE A 127 12.07 -2.02 -5.84
N ALA A 128 12.23 -1.72 -7.13
CA ALA A 128 13.16 -2.41 -8.01
C ALA A 128 14.63 -2.17 -7.64
N VAL A 129 15.05 -0.91 -7.49
CA VAL A 129 16.43 -0.57 -7.10
C VAL A 129 16.77 -1.14 -5.73
N PRO A 130 15.97 -0.92 -4.66
CA PRO A 130 16.23 -1.54 -3.36
C PRO A 130 16.35 -3.07 -3.43
N LEU A 131 15.44 -3.74 -4.15
CA LEU A 131 15.45 -5.19 -4.35
C LEU A 131 16.74 -5.66 -5.04
N VAL A 132 17.10 -5.06 -6.17
CA VAL A 132 18.25 -5.48 -6.97
C VAL A 132 19.56 -5.24 -6.22
N ILE A 133 19.73 -4.07 -5.59
CA ILE A 133 20.93 -3.76 -4.81
C ILE A 133 21.05 -4.70 -3.60
N THR A 134 19.94 -4.95 -2.89
CA THR A 134 19.93 -5.90 -1.76
C THR A 134 20.37 -7.29 -2.22
N ALA A 135 19.78 -7.80 -3.31
CA ALA A 135 20.12 -9.10 -3.87
C ALA A 135 21.60 -9.18 -4.28
N ALA A 136 22.12 -8.14 -4.94
CA ALA A 136 23.53 -8.08 -5.33
C ALA A 136 24.48 -8.08 -4.12
N LEU A 137 24.15 -7.33 -3.06
CA LEU A 137 24.95 -7.30 -1.82
C LEU A 137 24.90 -8.64 -1.07
N MET A 138 23.77 -9.33 -1.10
CA MET A 138 23.63 -10.66 -0.51
C MET A 138 24.44 -11.73 -1.25
N VAL A 139 24.60 -11.62 -2.58
CA VAL A 139 25.48 -12.50 -3.37
C VAL A 139 26.94 -12.40 -2.88
N VAL A 140 27.37 -11.21 -2.44
CA VAL A 140 28.70 -11.00 -1.84
C VAL A 140 28.69 -11.13 -0.30
N ARG A 141 27.67 -11.80 0.26
CA ARG A 141 27.53 -12.18 1.68
C ARG A 141 27.39 -11.01 2.66
N VAL A 142 26.90 -9.86 2.22
CA VAL A 142 26.45 -8.81 3.14
C VAL A 142 25.17 -9.30 3.85
N PRO A 143 25.05 -9.16 5.18
CA PRO A 143 23.83 -9.55 5.88
C PRO A 143 22.60 -8.81 5.35
N VAL A 144 21.43 -9.46 5.40
CA VAL A 144 20.19 -8.97 4.77
C VAL A 144 19.79 -7.58 5.23
N ARG A 145 19.82 -7.32 6.55
CA ARG A 145 19.43 -6.03 7.15
C ARG A 145 20.27 -4.85 6.63
N PRO A 146 21.62 -4.87 6.71
CA PRO A 146 22.43 -3.80 6.12
C PRO A 146 22.33 -3.73 4.60
N ALA A 147 22.20 -4.86 3.89
CA ALA A 147 22.00 -4.85 2.44
C ALA A 147 20.73 -4.10 2.02
N ARG A 148 19.61 -4.31 2.73
CA ARG A 148 18.34 -3.59 2.54
C ARG A 148 18.48 -2.10 2.79
N PHE A 149 19.13 -1.73 3.89
CA PHE A 149 19.36 -0.33 4.24
C PHE A 149 20.15 0.38 3.13
N VAL A 150 21.23 -0.24 2.65
CA VAL A 150 22.01 0.29 1.52
C VAL A 150 21.17 0.38 0.25
N GLY A 151 20.34 -0.63 -0.04
CA GLY A 151 19.42 -0.59 -1.19
C GLY A 151 18.50 0.63 -1.18
N TYR A 152 17.90 0.96 -0.04
CA TYR A 152 17.07 2.16 0.09
C TYR A 152 17.86 3.46 0.04
N LEU A 153 19.08 3.50 0.60
CA LEU A 153 19.94 4.68 0.50
C LEU A 153 20.34 4.97 -0.95
N VAL A 154 20.73 3.94 -1.71
CA VAL A 154 21.08 4.06 -3.13
C VAL A 154 19.88 4.55 -3.93
N ALA A 155 18.71 3.94 -3.72
CA ALA A 155 17.51 4.30 -4.45
C ALA A 155 17.01 5.71 -4.13
N GLY A 156 17.02 6.10 -2.85
CA GLY A 156 16.67 7.46 -2.42
C GLY A 156 17.64 8.51 -2.96
N GLY A 157 18.95 8.24 -2.89
CA GLY A 157 19.97 9.11 -3.45
C GLY A 157 19.81 9.30 -4.96
N TRP A 158 19.59 8.22 -5.71
CA TRP A 158 19.33 8.30 -7.14
C TRP A 158 18.05 9.09 -7.43
N TRP A 159 16.95 8.78 -6.75
CA TRP A 159 15.68 9.49 -6.95
C TRP A 159 15.81 11.00 -6.72
N ILE A 160 16.50 11.45 -5.65
CA ILE A 160 16.74 12.89 -5.40
C ILE A 160 17.52 13.54 -6.56
N LEU A 161 18.44 12.81 -7.19
CA LEU A 161 19.31 13.30 -8.26
C LEU A 161 18.68 13.25 -9.65
N LEU A 162 17.43 12.81 -9.78
CA LEU A 162 16.73 12.81 -11.06
C LEU A 162 16.70 14.22 -11.68
N PRO A 163 16.90 14.35 -13.01
CA PRO A 163 16.94 15.66 -13.68
C PRO A 163 15.71 16.54 -13.38
N GLY A 164 14.52 15.93 -13.33
CA GLY A 164 13.28 16.62 -12.99
C GLY A 164 13.27 17.22 -11.58
N HIS A 165 13.85 16.53 -10.59
CA HIS A 165 13.96 17.02 -9.21
C HIS A 165 15.05 18.07 -9.06
N GLN A 166 16.15 17.91 -9.80
CA GLN A 166 17.21 18.91 -9.85
C GLN A 166 16.70 20.23 -10.45
N ALA A 167 15.90 20.17 -11.52
CA ALA A 167 15.27 21.34 -12.12
C ALA A 167 14.30 22.09 -11.16
N GLN A 168 13.72 21.37 -10.19
CA GLN A 168 12.79 21.90 -9.19
C GLN A 168 13.48 22.33 -7.89
N THR A 169 14.76 22.00 -7.70
CA THR A 169 15.51 22.30 -6.47
C THR A 169 16.28 23.61 -6.64
N GLN A 170 15.72 24.72 -6.16
CA GLN A 170 16.38 26.04 -6.22
C GLN A 170 17.04 26.42 -4.90
N THR A 171 16.58 25.83 -3.79
CA THR A 171 17.07 26.12 -2.44
C THR A 171 17.39 24.84 -1.67
N VAL A 172 18.14 24.98 -0.57
CA VAL A 172 18.39 23.88 0.38
C VAL A 172 17.09 23.39 1.02
N ALA A 173 16.10 24.28 1.20
CA ALA A 173 14.79 23.90 1.72
C ALA A 173 14.06 22.96 0.75
N ASP A 174 14.14 23.22 -0.56
CA ASP A 174 13.56 22.35 -1.60
C ASP A 174 14.22 20.97 -1.58
N LEU A 175 15.55 20.91 -1.50
CA LEU A 175 16.28 19.64 -1.34
C LEU A 175 15.82 18.89 -0.08
N GLY A 176 15.62 19.60 1.02
CA GLY A 176 15.11 19.03 2.28
C GLY A 176 13.75 18.35 2.10
N THR A 177 12.87 18.88 1.25
CA THR A 177 11.57 18.26 0.96
C THR A 177 11.70 16.96 0.18
N TYR A 178 12.59 16.89 -0.82
CA TYR A 178 12.90 15.65 -1.55
C TYR A 178 13.52 14.59 -0.64
N VAL A 179 14.46 14.99 0.21
CA VAL A 179 15.07 14.09 1.20
C VAL A 179 14.00 13.53 2.17
N ALA A 180 13.16 14.40 2.72
CA ALA A 180 12.08 13.97 3.62
C ALA A 180 11.11 13.02 2.92
N PHE A 181 10.71 13.31 1.68
CA PHE A 181 9.84 12.43 0.90
C PHE A 181 10.49 11.07 0.61
N ALA A 182 11.76 11.04 0.19
CA ALA A 182 12.50 9.81 -0.06
C ALA A 182 12.55 8.91 1.19
N ILE A 183 12.78 9.51 2.36
CA ILE A 183 12.79 8.79 3.65
C ILE A 183 11.38 8.25 3.99
N ILE A 184 10.36 9.11 3.94
CA ILE A 184 8.98 8.72 4.30
C ILE A 184 8.45 7.62 3.37
N SER A 185 8.63 7.77 2.06
CA SER A 185 8.18 6.78 1.07
C SER A 185 8.90 5.43 1.25
N ALA A 186 10.22 5.44 1.49
CA ALA A 186 10.97 4.24 1.81
C ALA A 186 10.47 3.58 3.11
N LEU A 187 10.19 4.38 4.16
CA LEU A 187 9.63 3.86 5.41
C LEU A 187 8.26 3.22 5.18
N VAL A 188 7.35 3.89 4.48
CA VAL A 188 6.01 3.36 4.16
C VAL A 188 6.13 2.03 3.42
N VAL A 189 6.86 1.99 2.31
CA VAL A 189 6.97 0.77 1.49
C VAL A 189 7.69 -0.35 2.25
N SER A 190 8.74 -0.02 3.03
CA SER A 190 9.48 -1.03 3.80
C SER A 190 8.67 -1.67 4.92
N ARG A 191 7.73 -0.93 5.54
CA ARG A 191 6.94 -1.42 6.67
C ARG A 191 5.66 -2.11 6.22
N SER A 192 4.89 -1.49 5.32
CA SER A 192 3.56 -1.98 4.93
C SER A 192 3.51 -2.59 3.54
N ARG A 193 4.57 -2.49 2.73
CA ARG A 193 4.57 -2.94 1.32
C ARG A 193 3.55 -2.19 0.45
N ALA A 194 3.12 -1.00 0.90
CA ALA A 194 2.05 -0.20 0.31
C ALA A 194 2.51 0.59 -0.91
N LEU A 195 3.01 -0.11 -1.94
CA LEU A 195 3.52 0.50 -3.17
C LEU A 195 2.44 1.26 -3.96
N VAL A 196 1.24 0.69 -4.06
CA VAL A 196 0.09 1.29 -4.76
C VAL A 196 -0.44 2.52 -4.00
N PRO A 197 -0.76 2.44 -2.69
CA PRO A 197 -1.11 3.62 -1.91
C PRO A 197 -0.04 4.73 -1.99
N MET A 198 1.25 4.37 -1.90
CA MET A 198 2.36 5.31 -2.03
C MET A 198 2.37 5.98 -3.41
N SER A 199 2.19 5.22 -4.49
CA SER A 199 2.16 5.74 -5.87
C SER A 199 1.03 6.75 -6.07
N VAL A 200 -0.16 6.46 -5.54
CA VAL A 200 -1.31 7.37 -5.65
C VAL A 200 -1.08 8.62 -4.81
N ALA A 201 -0.56 8.48 -3.59
CA ALA A 201 -0.20 9.60 -2.72
C ALA A 201 0.86 10.50 -3.38
N HIS A 202 1.88 9.91 -4.00
CA HIS A 202 2.88 10.61 -4.78
C HIS A 202 2.25 11.35 -5.97
N CYS A 203 1.36 10.71 -6.75
CA CYS A 203 0.65 11.38 -7.83
C CYS A 203 -0.11 12.62 -7.34
N VAL A 204 -0.83 12.52 -6.22
CA VAL A 204 -1.59 13.64 -5.66
C VAL A 204 -0.65 14.75 -5.14
N LEU A 205 0.50 14.40 -4.57
CA LEU A 205 1.54 15.37 -4.21
C LEU A 205 2.11 16.10 -5.44
N ASN A 206 2.29 15.39 -6.56
CA ASN A 206 2.70 16.00 -7.82
C ASN A 206 1.62 16.95 -8.35
N VAL A 207 0.35 16.56 -8.33
CA VAL A 207 -0.78 17.43 -8.68
C VAL A 207 -0.77 18.72 -7.85
N ILE A 208 -0.61 18.61 -6.52
CA ILE A 208 -0.53 19.77 -5.61
C ILE A 208 0.68 20.66 -5.98
N THR A 209 1.82 20.05 -6.28
CA THR A 209 3.06 20.76 -6.64
C THR A 209 2.89 21.52 -7.94
N PHE A 210 2.40 20.87 -9.01
CA PHE A 210 2.19 21.53 -10.30
C PHE A 210 1.07 22.57 -10.27
N ALA A 211 -0.01 22.34 -9.53
CA ALA A 211 -1.05 23.35 -9.30
C ALA A 211 -0.46 24.60 -8.64
N HIS A 212 0.46 24.44 -7.69
CA HIS A 212 1.16 25.57 -7.09
C HIS A 212 2.11 26.27 -8.07
N LEU A 213 2.90 25.52 -8.85
CA LEU A 213 3.81 26.08 -9.86
C LEU A 213 3.07 26.86 -10.95
N ARG A 214 1.86 26.45 -11.29
CA ARG A 214 0.96 27.14 -12.22
C ARG A 214 0.25 28.36 -11.62
N GLY A 215 0.33 28.54 -10.30
CA GLY A 215 -0.36 29.62 -9.59
C GLY A 215 -1.84 29.33 -9.28
N ASP A 216 -2.31 28.09 -9.46
CA ASP A 216 -3.70 27.69 -9.19
C ASP A 216 -4.01 27.62 -7.68
N ILE A 217 -2.99 27.42 -6.84
CA ILE A 217 -3.11 27.38 -5.37
C ILE A 217 -2.01 28.17 -4.66
N THR A 218 -2.31 28.65 -3.46
CA THR A 218 -1.36 29.39 -2.61
C THR A 218 -0.29 28.48 -2.00
N THR A 219 0.85 29.05 -1.60
CA THR A 219 1.90 28.34 -0.85
C THR A 219 1.36 27.71 0.44
N GLY A 220 0.48 28.42 1.15
CA GLY A 220 -0.14 27.90 2.37
C GLY A 220 -1.01 26.66 2.11
N SER A 221 -1.79 26.69 1.02
CA SER A 221 -2.60 25.54 0.60
C SER A 221 -1.74 24.34 0.21
N ARG A 222 -0.65 24.56 -0.55
CA ARG A 222 0.32 23.50 -0.89
C ARG A 222 0.86 22.83 0.38
N MET A 223 1.38 23.63 1.32
CA MET A 223 1.95 23.10 2.57
C MET A 223 0.92 22.29 3.39
N ALA A 224 -0.29 22.84 3.56
CA ALA A 224 -1.34 22.19 4.35
C ALA A 224 -1.83 20.87 3.69
N LEU A 225 -2.06 20.87 2.38
CA LEU A 225 -2.50 19.69 1.65
C LEU A 225 -1.43 18.60 1.65
N SER A 226 -0.16 18.94 1.38
CA SER A 226 0.95 18.00 1.42
C SER A 226 1.15 17.40 2.82
N ALA A 227 1.12 18.23 3.86
CA ALA A 227 1.26 17.75 5.24
C ALA A 227 0.10 16.83 5.65
N CYS A 228 -1.14 17.18 5.32
CA CYS A 228 -2.32 16.35 5.59
C CYS A 228 -2.22 15.00 4.88
N LEU A 229 -1.82 15.00 3.61
CA LEU A 229 -1.66 13.79 2.82
C LEU A 229 -0.55 12.88 3.38
N LEU A 230 0.61 13.43 3.73
CA LEU A 230 1.70 12.66 4.33
C LEU A 230 1.30 12.11 5.71
N PHE A 231 0.56 12.87 6.52
CA PHE A 231 0.04 12.41 7.80
C PHE A 231 -0.96 11.26 7.61
N LEU A 232 -1.87 11.34 6.65
CA LEU A 232 -2.80 10.25 6.34
C LEU A 232 -2.06 9.00 5.85
N LEU A 233 -1.07 9.18 4.98
CA LEU A 233 -0.28 8.08 4.43
C LEU A 233 0.49 7.35 5.55
N VAL A 234 1.30 8.09 6.32
CA VAL A 234 2.07 7.52 7.44
C VAL A 234 1.13 6.96 8.50
N GLY A 235 0.07 7.69 8.86
CA GLY A 235 -0.92 7.26 9.84
C GLY A 235 -1.68 6.00 9.45
N THR A 236 -1.78 5.67 8.17
CA THR A 236 -2.47 4.45 7.69
C THR A 236 -1.51 3.27 7.49
N TYR A 237 -0.27 3.55 7.05
CA TYR A 237 0.63 2.54 6.49
C TYR A 237 2.02 2.48 7.14
N ALA A 238 2.34 3.32 8.12
CA ALA A 238 3.67 3.36 8.74
C ALA A 238 3.69 3.95 10.17
N TRP A 239 2.57 3.90 10.89
CA TRP A 239 2.45 4.38 12.26
C TRP A 239 3.29 3.54 13.25
N PRO A 240 3.92 4.15 14.27
CA PRO A 240 4.94 3.46 15.07
C PRO A 240 4.44 2.36 16.03
N GLU A 241 3.13 2.18 16.22
CA GLU A 241 2.58 1.37 17.34
C GLU A 241 2.92 -0.13 17.31
N LYS A 242 3.46 -0.66 16.20
CA LYS A 242 3.84 -2.08 16.05
C LYS A 242 5.33 -2.30 15.82
N ALA A 243 6.18 -1.39 16.30
CA ALA A 243 7.63 -1.59 16.32
C ALA A 243 8.05 -2.28 17.63
N ASP A 244 7.74 -3.57 17.82
CA ASP A 244 8.54 -4.55 18.59
C ASP A 244 7.76 -5.88 18.78
N ASP A 245 8.49 -6.99 18.90
CA ASP A 245 8.06 -8.34 19.35
C ASP A 245 7.63 -9.41 18.33
N GLY A 246 8.16 -9.41 17.10
CA GLY A 246 8.14 -10.61 16.25
C GLY A 246 9.46 -11.40 16.38
N PRO A 247 9.46 -12.72 16.74
CA PRO A 247 10.69 -13.48 16.76
C PRO A 247 11.28 -13.57 15.34
N ALA A 248 12.61 -13.54 15.26
CA ALA A 248 13.34 -13.82 14.03
C ALA A 248 12.87 -15.18 13.50
N VAL A 249 12.23 -15.18 12.34
CA VAL A 249 11.87 -16.40 11.63
C VAL A 249 13.18 -17.04 11.16
N ASP A 250 13.37 -18.30 11.52
CA ASP A 250 14.58 -19.09 11.29
C ASP A 250 15.02 -19.07 9.81
N ASP A 251 16.28 -18.72 9.60
CA ASP A 251 16.95 -18.45 8.32
C ASP A 251 17.39 -19.76 7.66
N GLY A 252 16.52 -20.34 6.83
CA GLY A 252 16.87 -21.44 5.94
C GLY A 252 16.21 -21.29 4.58
N ASP A 253 16.98 -20.91 3.57
CA ASP A 253 16.68 -21.05 2.14
C ASP A 253 15.73 -20.05 1.43
N ASP A 254 15.70 -18.77 1.80
CA ASP A 254 14.85 -17.85 1.04
C ASP A 254 15.38 -16.44 0.74
N LEU A 255 16.40 -16.40 -0.13
CA LEU A 255 17.03 -15.19 -0.70
C LEU A 255 16.05 -14.13 -1.25
N ILE A 256 14.82 -14.52 -1.59
CA ILE A 256 13.83 -13.62 -2.22
C ILE A 256 12.58 -13.37 -1.33
N SER A 257 12.30 -14.21 -0.32
CA SER A 257 11.24 -13.91 0.67
C SER A 257 11.54 -12.69 1.52
N ASP A 258 12.83 -12.44 1.75
CA ASP A 258 13.32 -11.33 2.55
C ASP A 258 13.58 -10.07 1.72
N THR A 259 13.08 -10.04 0.50
CA THR A 259 13.14 -8.83 -0.32
C THR A 259 12.17 -7.78 0.21
N VAL A 260 12.40 -6.52 -0.17
CA VAL A 260 11.68 -5.32 0.29
C VAL A 260 10.15 -5.49 0.33
N ILE A 261 9.59 -6.34 -0.53
CA ILE A 261 8.23 -6.88 -0.44
C ILE A 261 8.34 -8.40 -0.34
N ASP A 262 7.83 -8.97 0.75
CA ASP A 262 7.71 -10.43 0.89
C ASP A 262 6.84 -10.99 -0.23
N LEU A 263 7.45 -11.84 -1.07
CA LEU A 263 6.81 -12.40 -2.26
C LEU A 263 6.04 -13.70 -1.97
N ARG A 264 5.89 -14.11 -0.71
CA ARG A 264 4.99 -15.22 -0.31
C ARG A 264 3.52 -14.81 -0.52
N ASP A 265 2.63 -15.76 -0.81
CA ASP A 265 1.24 -15.50 -1.24
C ASP A 265 0.30 -14.99 -0.15
N GLY A 266 0.63 -13.84 0.45
CA GLY A 266 -0.15 -13.26 1.54
C GLY A 266 -0.26 -14.16 2.75
N HIS A 267 0.60 -15.17 2.88
CA HIS A 267 0.64 -16.00 4.08
C HIS A 267 1.20 -15.16 5.21
N ARG A 268 0.43 -15.06 6.30
CA ARG A 268 0.93 -14.54 7.57
C ARG A 268 2.17 -15.36 7.94
N PRO A 269 3.24 -14.72 8.43
CA PRO A 269 4.39 -15.47 8.91
C PRO A 269 3.91 -16.50 9.95
N SER A 270 4.34 -17.75 9.78
CA SER A 270 4.00 -18.86 10.64
C SER A 270 5.29 -19.54 11.10
N VAL A 271 5.23 -20.12 12.29
CA VAL A 271 6.30 -20.94 12.84
C VAL A 271 5.82 -22.39 12.75
N VAL A 272 6.65 -23.27 12.19
CA VAL A 272 6.40 -24.71 12.22
C VAL A 272 7.25 -25.30 13.33
N ARG A 273 6.62 -25.89 14.34
CA ARG A 273 7.30 -26.59 15.44
C ARG A 273 6.63 -27.94 15.63
N ASP A 274 7.42 -29.01 15.63
CA ASP A 274 6.95 -30.39 15.85
C ASP A 274 5.79 -30.83 14.93
N GLY A 275 5.79 -30.36 13.68
CA GLY A 275 4.76 -30.68 12.69
C GLY A 275 3.46 -29.89 12.82
N GLU A 276 3.37 -28.99 13.80
CA GLU A 276 2.25 -28.09 14.02
C GLU A 276 2.55 -26.69 13.45
N ILE A 277 1.60 -26.15 12.70
CA ILE A 277 1.69 -24.80 12.11
C ILE A 277 1.08 -23.82 13.10
N THR A 278 1.90 -23.00 13.76
CA THR A 278 1.43 -21.89 14.58
C THR A 278 1.47 -20.61 13.76
N TRP A 279 0.30 -20.08 13.44
CA TRP A 279 0.17 -18.77 12.82
C TRP A 279 0.55 -17.71 13.85
N ILE A 280 1.49 -16.80 13.51
CA ILE A 280 1.80 -15.67 14.39
C ILE A 280 0.53 -14.82 14.48
N ALA A 281 -0.04 -14.77 15.68
CA ALA A 281 -1.38 -14.23 15.90
C ALA A 281 -1.42 -12.72 15.69
N ASP A 282 -2.59 -12.27 15.25
CA ASP A 282 -3.02 -10.88 15.27
C ASP A 282 -3.39 -10.54 16.72
N PRO A 283 -2.77 -9.54 17.38
CA PRO A 283 -3.09 -9.19 18.77
C PRO A 283 -4.53 -8.69 18.98
N GLN A 284 -5.36 -8.65 17.93
CA GLN A 284 -6.79 -8.30 18.00
C GLN A 284 -7.76 -9.39 17.48
N ALA A 285 -7.35 -10.66 17.39
CA ALA A 285 -8.36 -11.70 17.18
C ALA A 285 -9.29 -11.74 18.40
N PRO A 286 -10.61 -11.46 18.27
CA PRO A 286 -11.52 -11.61 19.39
C PRO A 286 -11.49 -13.07 19.84
N GLU A 287 -11.28 -13.31 21.14
CA GLU A 287 -11.49 -14.64 21.70
C GLU A 287 -12.90 -15.11 21.31
N PRO A 288 -13.08 -16.38 20.92
CA PRO A 288 -14.41 -16.91 20.68
C PRO A 288 -15.21 -16.78 21.98
N SER A 289 -16.11 -15.78 22.00
CA SER A 289 -17.02 -15.54 23.11
C SER A 289 -17.76 -16.84 23.41
N ALA A 290 -17.51 -17.42 24.59
CA ALA A 290 -18.34 -18.48 25.12
C ALA A 290 -19.77 -17.94 25.18
N ALA A 291 -20.64 -18.44 24.31
CA ALA A 291 -22.04 -18.05 24.26
C ALA A 291 -22.68 -18.34 25.62
N ALA A 292 -23.14 -17.29 26.32
CA ALA A 292 -23.99 -17.44 27.49
C ALA A 292 -25.28 -18.18 27.08
N PRO A 293 -25.78 -19.12 27.90
CA PRO A 293 -26.94 -19.91 27.55
C PRO A 293 -28.18 -19.01 27.40
N SER A 294 -28.88 -19.15 26.27
CA SER A 294 -30.13 -18.46 25.98
C SER A 294 -31.18 -18.77 27.05
N ALA A 295 -31.61 -17.73 27.77
CA ALA A 295 -32.75 -17.81 28.68
C ALA A 295 -34.03 -18.13 27.88
N GLY A 296 -34.78 -19.09 28.41
CA GLY A 296 -35.92 -19.73 27.76
C GLY A 296 -37.11 -18.83 27.45
N THR A 297 -37.88 -19.34 26.51
CA THR A 297 -39.20 -18.91 26.07
C THR A 297 -40.21 -18.70 27.21
N GLY A 298 -40.88 -17.54 27.16
CA GLY A 298 -42.34 -17.38 27.26
C GLY A 298 -43.08 -17.98 28.45
N SER A 299 -43.61 -17.11 29.31
CA SER A 299 -44.83 -17.37 30.08
C SER A 299 -45.55 -16.05 30.34
N ALA A 300 -46.72 -15.87 29.71
CA ALA A 300 -47.64 -14.78 29.95
C ALA A 300 -48.49 -15.04 31.22
N PRO A 301 -48.95 -14.01 31.93
CA PRO A 301 -50.09 -14.13 32.83
C PRO A 301 -51.33 -13.38 32.29
N SER A 302 -52.36 -14.19 32.01
CA SER A 302 -53.78 -13.98 32.25
C SER A 302 -54.36 -12.54 32.32
N SER A 303 -55.15 -12.18 31.30
CA SER A 303 -56.25 -11.22 31.43
C SER A 303 -57.51 -11.93 31.92
N GLY A 304 -58.07 -11.50 33.06
CA GLY A 304 -59.31 -12.05 33.62
C GLY A 304 -60.04 -11.08 34.54
N GLY A 305 -61.06 -10.41 33.96
CA GLY A 305 -62.23 -9.85 34.64
C GLY A 305 -62.18 -8.33 34.92
N PRO A 306 -63.31 -7.59 34.84
CA PRO A 306 -64.72 -8.03 34.70
C PRO A 306 -65.51 -7.34 33.54
N PRO A 307 -66.66 -7.87 33.08
CA PRO A 307 -67.77 -7.07 32.54
C PRO A 307 -68.73 -6.68 33.71
N PRO A 308 -69.75 -5.81 33.58
CA PRO A 308 -70.54 -5.52 32.39
C PRO A 308 -71.06 -4.05 32.27
N ASP A 309 -72.05 -3.91 31.40
CA ASP A 309 -73.11 -2.90 31.32
C ASP A 309 -72.93 -1.76 30.31
N GLY A 310 -73.80 -1.84 29.30
CA GLY A 310 -73.84 -0.96 28.16
C GLY A 310 -74.48 0.38 28.48
N ASP A 311 -74.31 1.30 27.54
CA ASP A 311 -75.46 2.05 27.06
C ASP A 311 -75.26 2.45 25.60
N ARG A 312 -76.41 2.61 24.96
CA ARG A 312 -76.69 2.91 23.58
C ARG A 312 -76.19 4.31 23.20
N SER A 313 -75.84 4.49 21.93
CA SER A 313 -76.70 5.19 20.96
C SER A 313 -75.91 5.90 19.87
N SER A 314 -76.45 5.76 18.68
CA SER A 314 -76.26 6.54 17.47
C SER A 314 -76.48 8.04 17.65
N ARG A 315 -75.55 8.86 17.16
CA ARG A 315 -75.74 9.90 16.11
C ARG A 315 -74.42 10.59 15.81
#